data_AF-A0A383DG46-F1
#
_entry.id   AF-A0A383DG46-F1
#
_cell.length_a   1.000
_cell.length_b   1.000
_cell.length_c   1.000
_cell.angle_alpha   90.00
_cell.angle_beta   90.00
_cell.angle_gamma   90.00
#
_symmetry.space_group_name_H-M   'P 1'
#
loop_
_entity.id
_entity.type
_entity.pdbx_description
1 polymer ?
#
loop_
_entity_poly.entity_id
_entity_poly.type
_entity_poly.pdbx_seq_one_letter_code
_entity_poly.pdbx_strand_id
1 'polypeptide(L)'
;MHWQNIFYLLSSVLFIFGIKRLSHPRTARSGNLIASMGMLIAIITTLVVSDSLSYELIGIGIIIGAIIGAFFAMRVEMTQMPQMVAIFNGFGGIASALVAAAEFVNPSESFPYGEIFTYSTISLSLFIGTLTFTGSFIAFGKLQGFVSGKP
;
A
#
# COMPACT_ATOMS: atom_id res chain seq x y z
N MET A 1 -12.69 -11.81 -20.32
CA MET A 1 -13.52 -11.19 -19.27
C MET A 1 -12.98 -9.80 -18.97
N HIS A 2 -13.70 -8.73 -19.32
CA HIS A 2 -13.21 -7.33 -19.19
C HIS A 2 -13.79 -6.57 -18.00
N TRP A 3 -14.70 -7.18 -17.24
CA TRP A 3 -15.37 -6.51 -16.12
C TRP A 3 -14.38 -6.07 -15.04
N GLN A 4 -13.30 -6.84 -14.80
CA GLN A 4 -12.22 -6.47 -13.89
C GLN A 4 -11.60 -5.10 -14.21
N ASN A 5 -11.35 -4.81 -15.49
CA ASN A 5 -10.76 -3.55 -15.92
C ASN A 5 -11.72 -2.37 -15.66
N ILE A 6 -13.03 -2.60 -15.77
CA ILE A 6 -14.05 -1.58 -15.45
C ILE A 6 -14.02 -1.26 -13.96
N PHE A 7 -13.91 -2.26 -13.09
CA PHE A 7 -13.83 -2.03 -11.64
C PHE A 7 -12.50 -1.41 -11.20
N TYR A 8 -11.37 -1.77 -11.84
CA TYR A 8 -10.09 -1.10 -11.61
C TYR A 8 -10.11 0.37 -12.07
N LEU A 9 -10.71 0.65 -13.22
CA LEU A 9 -10.93 2.02 -13.67
C LEU A 9 -11.84 2.79 -12.70
N LEU A 10 -12.95 2.18 -12.26
CA LEU A 10 -13.86 2.77 -11.28
C LEU A 10 -13.13 3.09 -9.97
N SER A 11 -12.35 2.15 -9.43
CA SER A 11 -11.53 2.36 -8.24
C SER A 11 -10.55 3.53 -8.43
N SER A 12 -9.87 3.59 -9.57
CA SER A 12 -8.93 4.68 -9.90
C SER A 12 -9.63 6.04 -9.93
N VAL A 13 -10.81 6.12 -10.54
CA VAL A 13 -11.64 7.33 -10.57
C VAL A 13 -12.06 7.75 -9.15
N LEU A 14 -12.50 6.80 -8.31
CA LEU A 14 -12.86 7.08 -6.92
C LEU A 14 -11.65 7.60 -6.11
N PHE A 15 -10.44 7.05 -6.31
CA PHE A 15 -9.24 7.60 -5.68
C PHE A 15 -8.96 9.04 -6.08
N ILE A 16 -9.04 9.36 -7.39
CA ILE A 16 -8.83 10.72 -7.89
C ILE A 16 -9.84 11.70 -7.26
N PHE A 17 -11.13 11.34 -7.25
CA PHE A 17 -12.16 12.17 -6.63
C PHE A 17 -11.99 12.28 -5.11
N GLY A 18 -11.62 11.18 -4.45
CA GLY A 18 -11.34 11.13 -3.01
C GLY A 18 -10.24 12.12 -2.63
N ILE A 19 -9.08 12.04 -3.30
CA ILE A 19 -7.93 12.93 -3.08
C ILE A 19 -8.30 14.39 -3.37
N LYS A 20 -9.00 14.66 -4.47
CA LYS A 20 -9.46 16.03 -4.80
C LYS A 20 -10.34 16.62 -3.71
N ARG A 21 -11.20 15.81 -3.08
CA ARG A 21 -12.08 16.25 -1.98
C ARG A 21 -11.32 16.38 -0.65
N LEU A 22 -10.23 15.65 -0.44
CA LEU A 22 -9.36 15.80 0.73
C LEU A 22 -8.66 17.16 0.77
N SER A 23 -8.45 17.81 -0.38
CA SER A 23 -7.82 19.13 -0.46
C SER A 23 -8.70 20.29 0.06
N HIS A 24 -9.98 20.05 0.38
CA HIS A 24 -10.89 21.08 0.89
C HIS A 24 -11.50 20.66 2.24
N PRO A 25 -11.38 21.49 3.31
CA PRO A 25 -11.86 21.12 4.65
C PRO A 25 -13.33 20.70 4.71
N ARG A 26 -14.20 21.38 3.95
CA ARG A 26 -15.64 21.09 3.90
C ARG A 26 -15.96 19.69 3.34
N THR A 27 -15.11 19.15 2.47
CA THR A 27 -15.32 17.86 1.80
C THR A 27 -14.40 16.74 2.27
N ALA A 28 -13.47 17.02 3.20
CA ALA A 28 -12.42 16.08 3.59
C ALA A 28 -12.97 14.74 4.10
N ARG A 29 -13.96 14.76 5.00
CA ARG A 29 -14.56 13.52 5.55
C ARG A 29 -15.14 12.62 4.45
N SER A 30 -15.90 13.20 3.54
CA SER A 30 -16.47 12.48 2.40
C SER A 30 -15.42 12.07 1.37
N GLY A 31 -14.33 12.82 1.22
CA GLY A 31 -13.20 12.45 0.36
C GLY A 31 -12.52 11.17 0.85
N ASN A 32 -12.30 11.06 2.16
CA ASN A 32 -11.77 9.86 2.79
C ASN A 32 -12.67 8.64 2.56
N LEU A 33 -13.99 8.80 2.74
CA LEU A 33 -14.95 7.72 2.50
C LEU A 33 -14.91 7.23 1.05
N ILE A 34 -14.91 8.15 0.07
CA ILE A 34 -14.84 7.79 -1.35
C ILE A 34 -13.54 7.04 -1.69
N ALA A 35 -12.40 7.50 -1.18
CA ALA A 35 -11.11 6.82 -1.38
C ALA A 35 -11.13 5.41 -0.76
N SER A 36 -11.69 5.25 0.45
CA SER A 36 -11.81 3.94 1.10
C SER A 36 -12.70 2.96 0.32
N MET A 37 -13.78 3.45 -0.31
CA MET A 37 -14.62 2.64 -1.19
C MET A 37 -13.86 2.21 -2.46
N GLY A 38 -13.05 3.11 -3.04
CA GLY A 38 -12.17 2.78 -4.16
C GLY A 38 -11.21 1.64 -3.80
N MET A 39 -10.57 1.72 -2.63
CA MET A 39 -9.70 0.64 -2.14
C MET A 39 -10.45 -0.68 -1.95
N LEU A 40 -11.64 -0.65 -1.35
CA LEU A 40 -12.46 -1.85 -1.14
C LEU A 40 -12.83 -2.52 -2.46
N ILE A 41 -13.23 -1.74 -3.48
CA ILE A 41 -13.55 -2.26 -4.81
C ILE A 41 -12.33 -2.92 -5.44
N ALA A 42 -11.14 -2.33 -5.33
CA ALA A 42 -9.91 -2.91 -5.88
C ALA A 42 -9.56 -4.25 -5.22
N ILE A 43 -9.65 -4.33 -3.89
CA ILE A 43 -9.39 -5.57 -3.13
C ILE A 43 -10.36 -6.66 -3.58
N ILE A 44 -11.67 -6.40 -3.54
CA ILE A 44 -12.69 -7.38 -3.91
C ILE A 44 -12.53 -7.84 -5.35
N THR A 45 -12.29 -6.91 -6.29
CA THR A 45 -12.09 -7.25 -7.70
C THR A 45 -10.91 -8.20 -7.86
N THR A 46 -9.78 -7.92 -7.20
CA THR A 46 -8.58 -8.77 -7.27
C THR A 46 -8.86 -10.17 -6.70
N LEU A 47 -9.54 -10.26 -5.56
CA LEU A 47 -9.86 -11.55 -4.92
C LEU A 47 -10.80 -12.43 -5.76
N VAL A 48 -11.72 -11.83 -6.51
CA VAL A 48 -12.70 -12.58 -7.33
C VAL A 48 -12.10 -13.03 -8.67
N VAL A 49 -11.18 -12.24 -9.24
CA VAL A 49 -10.60 -12.52 -10.56
C VAL A 49 -9.50 -13.57 -10.50
N SER A 50 -8.76 -13.65 -9.40
CA SER A 50 -7.61 -14.54 -9.31
C SER A 50 -8.04 -15.98 -9.01
N ASP A 51 -7.81 -16.88 -9.97
CA ASP A 51 -8.24 -18.29 -9.91
C ASP A 51 -7.41 -19.15 -8.95
N SER A 52 -6.20 -18.72 -8.57
CA SER A 52 -5.24 -19.53 -7.80
C SER A 52 -4.75 -18.84 -6.52
N LEU A 53 -5.69 -18.34 -5.70
CA LEU A 53 -5.36 -17.72 -4.41
C LEU A 53 -5.65 -18.64 -3.23
N SER A 54 -4.73 -18.66 -2.26
CA SER A 54 -5.03 -19.16 -0.92
C SER A 54 -5.83 -18.10 -0.15
N TYR A 55 -7.16 -18.18 -0.26
CA TYR A 55 -8.07 -17.27 0.47
C TYR A 55 -7.86 -17.30 1.98
N GLU A 56 -7.39 -18.43 2.52
CA GLU A 56 -7.06 -18.57 3.94
C GLU A 56 -5.87 -17.68 4.32
N LEU A 57 -4.74 -17.78 3.60
CA LEU A 57 -3.55 -16.96 3.88
C LEU A 57 -3.83 -15.47 3.69
N ILE A 58 -4.57 -15.11 2.64
CA ILE A 58 -4.93 -13.72 2.38
C ILE A 58 -5.88 -13.19 3.46
N GLY A 59 -6.89 -13.96 3.84
CA GLY A 59 -7.83 -13.61 4.90
C GLY A 59 -7.10 -13.38 6.23
N ILE A 60 -6.19 -14.27 6.60
CA ILE A 60 -5.33 -14.12 7.79
C ILE A 60 -4.50 -12.84 7.70
N GLY A 61 -3.85 -12.58 6.56
CA GLY A 61 -3.05 -11.38 6.35
C GLY A 61 -3.85 -10.09 6.48
N ILE A 62 -5.04 -10.03 5.86
CA ILE A 62 -5.97 -8.90 5.96
C ILE A 62 -6.41 -8.69 7.42
N ILE A 63 -6.80 -9.76 8.12
CA ILE A 63 -7.26 -9.68 9.52
C ILE A 63 -6.14 -9.16 10.42
N ILE A 64 -4.94 -9.74 10.35
CA ILE A 64 -3.80 -9.33 11.17
C ILE A 64 -3.43 -7.88 10.87
N GLY A 65 -3.29 -7.52 9.59
CA GLY A 65 -2.96 -6.18 9.17
C GLY A 65 -4.01 -5.14 9.60
N ALA A 66 -5.29 -5.46 9.45
CA ALA A 66 -6.39 -4.59 9.86
C ALA A 66 -6.43 -4.39 11.37
N ILE A 67 -6.23 -5.45 12.17
CA ILE A 67 -6.19 -5.35 13.64
C ILE A 67 -5.02 -4.47 14.09
N ILE A 68 -3.82 -4.72 13.59
CA ILE A 68 -2.63 -3.93 13.96
C ILE A 68 -2.82 -2.47 13.53
N GLY A 69 -3.23 -2.24 12.28
CA GLY A 69 -3.46 -0.90 11.75
C GLY A 69 -4.52 -0.12 12.53
N ALA A 70 -5.67 -0.75 12.80
CA ALA A 70 -6.75 -0.13 13.56
C ALA A 70 -6.35 0.15 15.02
N PHE A 71 -5.63 -0.78 15.66
CA PHE A 71 -5.13 -0.61 17.01
C PHE A 71 -4.25 0.64 17.11
N PHE A 72 -3.24 0.77 16.25
CA PHE A 72 -2.36 1.93 16.24
C PHE A 72 -3.13 3.22 15.89
N ALA A 73 -3.99 3.20 14.87
CA ALA A 73 -4.77 4.35 14.45
C ALA A 73 -5.71 4.91 15.54
N MET A 74 -6.20 4.06 16.45
CA MET A 74 -7.10 4.47 17.54
C MET A 74 -6.39 4.83 18.84
N ARG A 75 -5.19 4.30 19.09
CA ARG A 75 -4.51 4.42 20.39
C ARG A 75 -3.45 5.51 20.47
N VAL A 76 -2.93 5.99 19.36
CA VAL A 76 -1.85 6.99 19.34
C VAL A 76 -2.42 8.39 19.46
N GLU A 77 -1.70 9.25 20.17
CA GLU A 77 -2.09 10.64 20.38
C GLU A 77 -1.97 11.48 19.10
N MET A 78 -2.81 12.51 18.97
CA MET A 78 -2.81 13.40 17.81
C MET A 78 -1.48 14.16 17.63
N THR A 79 -0.70 14.32 18.70
CA THR A 79 0.66 14.90 18.69
C THR A 79 1.69 13.99 18.02
N GLN A 80 1.44 12.69 18.04
CA GLN A 80 2.32 11.64 17.51
C GLN A 80 1.94 11.20 16.09
N MET A 81 0.96 11.87 15.45
CA MET A 81 0.53 11.57 14.09
C MET A 81 1.68 11.58 13.06
N PRO A 82 2.65 12.53 13.10
CA PRO A 82 3.75 12.53 12.14
C PRO A 82 4.55 11.21 12.13
N GLN A 83 4.84 10.62 13.29
CA GLN A 83 5.64 9.40 13.36
C GLN A 83 4.83 8.15 12.96
N MET A 84 3.52 8.13 13.24
CA MET A 84 2.64 7.07 12.76
C MET A 84 2.57 7.05 11.23
N VAL A 85 2.39 8.23 10.62
CA VAL A 85 2.35 8.37 9.16
C VAL A 85 3.66 7.89 8.54
N ALA A 86 4.80 8.20 9.16
CA ALA A 86 6.10 7.70 8.72
C ALA A 86 6.15 6.16 8.70
N ILE A 87 5.76 5.49 9.79
CA ILE A 87 5.72 4.02 9.86
C ILE A 87 4.75 3.42 8.83
N PHE A 88 3.54 3.96 8.69
CA PHE A 88 2.56 3.43 7.75
C PHE A 88 3.01 3.55 6.30
N ASN A 89 3.70 4.63 5.95
CA ASN A 89 4.35 4.74 4.64
C ASN A 89 5.46 3.68 4.46
N GLY A 90 6.21 3.39 5.53
CA GLY A 90 7.22 2.34 5.54
C GLY A 90 6.62 0.96 5.26
N PHE A 91 5.50 0.62 5.90
CA PHE A 91 4.79 -0.63 5.63
C PHE A 91 4.27 -0.73 4.19
N GLY A 92 3.84 0.38 3.59
CA GLY A 92 3.51 0.43 2.16
C GLY A 92 4.74 0.14 1.27
N GLY A 93 5.90 0.72 1.62
CA GLY A 93 7.16 0.49 0.90
C GLY A 93 7.66 -0.95 0.99
N ILE A 94 7.63 -1.58 2.17
CA ILE A 94 8.05 -2.99 2.28
C ILE A 94 7.05 -3.92 1.60
N ALA A 95 5.75 -3.59 1.59
CA ALA A 95 4.76 -4.37 0.85
C ALA A 95 5.06 -4.39 -0.65
N SER A 96 5.38 -3.23 -1.27
CA SER A 96 5.75 -3.19 -2.69
C SER A 96 7.08 -3.91 -2.96
N ALA A 97 8.05 -3.81 -2.05
CA ALA A 97 9.32 -4.54 -2.15
C ALA A 97 9.12 -6.07 -2.07
N LEU A 98 8.26 -6.55 -1.18
CA LEU A 98 7.96 -7.97 -1.04
C LEU A 98 7.20 -8.51 -2.25
N VAL A 99 6.27 -7.73 -2.83
CA VAL A 99 5.60 -8.10 -4.09
C VAL A 99 6.62 -8.21 -5.23
N ALA A 100 7.53 -7.25 -5.37
CA ALA A 100 8.60 -7.31 -6.37
C ALA A 100 9.54 -8.50 -6.16
N ALA A 101 9.90 -8.79 -4.90
CA ALA A 101 10.73 -9.95 -4.57
C ALA A 101 10.03 -11.28 -4.87
N ALA A 102 8.73 -11.38 -4.56
CA ALA A 102 7.91 -12.56 -4.86
C ALA A 102 7.81 -12.81 -6.38
N GLU A 103 7.63 -11.75 -7.16
CA GLU A 103 7.62 -11.83 -8.63
C GLU A 103 8.99 -12.30 -9.18
N PHE A 104 10.09 -11.76 -8.64
CA PHE A 104 11.44 -12.13 -9.08
C PHE A 104 11.77 -13.62 -8.86
N VAL A 105 11.27 -14.24 -7.79
CA VAL A 105 11.56 -15.64 -7.47
C VAL A 105 10.56 -16.63 -8.09
N ASN A 106 9.54 -16.15 -8.81
CA ASN A 106 8.49 -17.00 -9.34
C ASN A 106 8.93 -17.70 -10.64
N PRO A 107 9.14 -19.04 -10.66
CA PRO A 107 9.72 -19.73 -11.82
C PRO A 107 8.75 -19.92 -13.00
N SER A 108 7.45 -19.68 -12.79
CA SER A 108 6.40 -19.96 -13.79
C SER A 108 6.20 -18.84 -14.81
N GLU A 109 6.75 -17.65 -14.57
CA GLU A 109 6.72 -16.51 -15.48
C GLU A 109 8.01 -16.51 -16.33
N SER A 110 8.15 -17.50 -17.22
CA SER A 110 9.21 -17.49 -18.24
C SER A 110 8.94 -16.33 -19.21
N PHE A 111 9.40 -15.11 -18.89
CA PHE A 111 9.06 -13.84 -19.56
C PHE A 111 9.25 -13.89 -21.10
N PRO A 112 8.19 -14.12 -21.93
CA PRO A 112 8.40 -14.38 -23.35
C PRO A 112 8.63 -13.12 -24.20
N TYR A 113 8.49 -11.90 -23.67
CA TYR A 113 8.82 -10.65 -24.36
C TYR A 113 9.16 -9.54 -23.33
N GLY A 114 10.23 -8.77 -23.56
CA GLY A 114 10.51 -7.54 -22.78
C GLY A 114 11.25 -7.74 -21.46
N GLU A 115 12.05 -8.82 -21.31
CA GLU A 115 12.81 -9.17 -20.10
C GLU A 115 13.44 -7.96 -19.40
N ILE A 116 14.15 -7.10 -20.14
CA ILE A 116 14.83 -5.93 -19.57
C ILE A 116 13.84 -4.97 -18.91
N PHE A 117 12.68 -4.74 -19.52
CA PHE A 117 11.67 -3.84 -18.96
C PHE A 117 11.12 -4.40 -17.65
N THR A 118 10.67 -5.66 -17.64
CA THR A 118 10.12 -6.29 -16.44
C THR A 118 11.16 -6.42 -15.32
N TYR A 119 12.38 -6.86 -15.63
CA TYR A 119 13.45 -6.89 -14.63
C TYR A 119 13.81 -5.49 -14.12
N SER A 120 13.76 -4.47 -14.97
CA SER A 120 14.00 -3.08 -14.54
C SER A 120 12.90 -2.56 -13.61
N THR A 121 11.62 -2.84 -13.90
CA THR A 121 10.50 -2.40 -13.06
C THR A 121 10.47 -3.14 -11.73
N ILE A 122 10.77 -4.45 -11.72
CA ILE A 122 10.94 -5.24 -10.49
C ILE A 122 12.10 -4.68 -9.66
N SER A 123 13.27 -4.48 -10.27
CA SER A 123 14.47 -3.95 -9.58
C SER A 123 14.21 -2.56 -9.00
N LEU A 124 13.55 -1.69 -9.76
CA LEU A 124 13.21 -0.34 -9.32
C LEU A 124 12.15 -0.36 -8.20
N SER A 125 11.15 -1.23 -8.29
CA SER A 125 10.12 -1.40 -7.25
C SER A 125 10.72 -1.92 -5.94
N LEU A 126 11.64 -2.89 -6.03
CA LEU A 126 12.39 -3.40 -4.88
C LEU A 126 13.26 -2.30 -4.25
N PHE A 127 13.99 -1.55 -5.07
CA PHE A 127 14.85 -0.46 -4.60
C PHE A 127 14.04 0.66 -3.92
N ILE A 128 12.99 1.16 -4.57
CA ILE A 128 12.16 2.25 -4.02
C ILE A 128 11.42 1.78 -2.77
N GLY A 129 10.90 0.54 -2.76
CA GLY A 129 10.19 -0.02 -1.62
C GLY A 129 11.09 -0.16 -0.38
N THR A 130 12.29 -0.72 -0.55
CA THR A 130 13.27 -0.86 0.54
C THR A 130 13.83 0.48 1.04
N LEU A 131 14.07 1.43 0.13
CA LEU A 131 14.48 2.80 0.47
C LEU A 131 13.37 3.51 1.26
N THR A 132 12.11 3.37 0.85
CA THR A 132 10.96 3.93 1.56
C THR A 132 10.83 3.34 2.95
N PHE A 133 10.95 2.01 3.08
CA PHE A 133 10.88 1.32 4.36
C PHE A 133 11.97 1.80 5.33
N THR A 134 13.23 1.78 4.90
CA THR A 134 14.37 2.19 5.75
C THR A 134 14.30 3.68 6.11
N GLY A 135 14.00 4.55 5.14
CA GLY A 135 13.83 5.99 5.37
C GLY A 135 12.70 6.30 6.36
N SER A 136 11.57 5.60 6.25
CA SER A 136 10.44 5.72 7.17
C SER A 136 10.79 5.33 8.60
N PHE A 137 11.59 4.27 8.81
CA PHE A 137 12.03 3.86 10.15
C PHE A 137 13.01 4.86 10.77
N ILE A 138 13.92 5.44 9.98
CA ILE A 138 14.79 6.53 10.45
C ILE A 138 13.97 7.77 10.82
N ALA A 139 13.00 8.16 9.98
CA ALA A 139 12.11 9.29 10.27
C ALA A 139 11.30 9.07 11.56
N PHE A 140 10.73 7.88 11.73
CA PHE A 140 10.06 7.50 12.96
C PHE A 140 11.00 7.57 14.18
N GLY A 141 12.21 7.01 14.08
CA GLY A 141 13.20 7.02 15.15
C GLY A 141 13.59 8.44 15.58
N LYS A 142 13.72 9.37 14.62
CA LYS A 142 13.97 10.80 14.92
C LYS A 142 12.79 11.46 15.62
N LEU A 143 11.56 11.23 15.16
CA LEU A 143 10.37 11.83 15.75
C LEU A 143 10.03 11.27 17.14
N GLN A 144 10.37 10.00 17.41
CA GLN A 144 10.25 9.37 18.73
C GLN A 144 11.40 9.74 19.69
N GLY A 145 12.45 10.40 19.20
CA GLY A 145 13.64 10.70 20.01
C GLY A 145 14.58 9.50 20.25
N PHE A 146 14.37 8.38 19.57
CA PHE A 146 15.31 7.24 19.60
C PHE A 146 16.60 7.53 18.83
N VAL A 147 16.52 8.41 17.82
CA VAL A 147 17.64 8.86 16.98
C VAL A 147 17.75 10.38 17.08
N SER A 148 18.97 10.91 17.07
CA SER A 148 19.21 12.36 17.06
C SER A 148 18.50 13.03 15.89
N GLY A 149 17.75 14.10 16.19
CA GLY A 149 17.13 14.96 15.18
C GLY A 149 18.12 15.91 14.48
N LYS A 150 19.36 16.01 14.97
CA LYS A 150 20.41 16.81 14.32
C LYS A 150 20.81 16.16 12.99
N PRO A 151 21.03 16.96 11.92
CA PRO A 151 21.49 16.44 10.64
C PRO A 151 22.84 15.76 10.76
#